data_AF-A0A0R3XC65-F1
#
_entry.id   AF-A0A0R3XC65-F1
#
_cell.length_a   1.000
_cell.length_b   1.000
_cell.length_c   1.000
_cell.angle_alpha   90.00
_cell.angle_beta   90.00
_cell.angle_gamma   90.00
#
_symmetry.space_group_name_H-M   'P 1'
#
loop_
_entity.id
_entity.type
_entity.pdbx_description
1 polymer ?
#
loop_
_entity_poly.entity_id
_entity_poly.type
_entity_poly.pdbx_seq_one_letter_code
_entity_poly.pdbx_strand_id
1 'polypeptide(L)'
;LKVIYKVDGSNASEFKIPQGYVRKTGDRYALLSHEDLQLIPDSNWKIPIDPRVYLVYPQPLNLSDTIHRLLNNTPIAEAPINGGVFRYLAISREVCHPENPPSHAFDVVVVIKSNVASFKRRELFRHVYGNVINSNAYTIQDMRIGLVFSLGVPRTQTNSIFKRGTHNFKLTESGSENLNPQSLRQISKNLVEEMATHGDMIVGDYEDTYFNLTLKTHYSFMWFSTFCRITQPNVLFIDDDVPFSPRELIRVLSSMSQQQRRTMFHGKVERNAVVIRFGWKKYQKWALLKEEAPWPRYPTYMQGIYILAGFENVEKVALGMLFTQYIPIEDAWIGLVATRLNISMNNIHKYMSRENMVIKKRSAFEPVDIKVFVR
;
A
#
# COMPACT_ATOMS: atom_id res chain seq x y z
N LEU A 1 -14.15 -11.49 2.49
CA LEU A 1 -12.94 -12.17 2.99
C LEU A 1 -12.84 -12.01 4.50
N LYS A 2 -12.63 -13.10 5.23
CA LYS A 2 -12.41 -13.10 6.68
C LYS A 2 -11.15 -13.90 6.98
N VAL A 3 -10.18 -13.27 7.63
CA VAL A 3 -8.97 -13.93 8.13
C VAL A 3 -9.38 -14.85 9.27
N ILE A 4 -9.03 -16.12 9.19
CA ILE A 4 -9.33 -17.13 10.21
C ILE A 4 -8.10 -17.24 11.12
N TYR A 5 -8.32 -17.10 12.43
CA TYR A 5 -7.28 -17.23 13.43
C TYR A 5 -7.88 -17.68 14.77
N LYS A 6 -7.03 -18.17 15.66
CA LYS A 6 -7.35 -18.46 17.06
C LYS A 6 -6.41 -17.64 17.94
N VAL A 7 -6.92 -17.10 19.04
CA VAL A 7 -6.11 -16.37 20.01
C VAL A 7 -5.89 -17.25 21.23
N ASP A 8 -4.63 -17.40 21.66
CA ASP A 8 -4.28 -18.15 22.87
C ASP A 8 -3.87 -17.26 24.06
N GLY A 9 -3.65 -15.96 23.83
CA GLY A 9 -3.19 -15.03 24.85
C GLY A 9 -1.78 -15.32 25.37
N SER A 10 -1.00 -16.16 24.68
CA SER A 10 0.34 -16.56 25.12
C SER A 10 1.26 -15.34 25.19
N ASN A 11 1.73 -15.04 26.41
CA ASN A 11 2.59 -13.92 26.83
C ASN A 11 2.61 -12.74 25.84
N ALA A 12 1.52 -11.98 25.82
CA ALA A 12 1.48 -10.64 25.23
C ALA A 12 2.33 -9.68 26.09
N SER A 13 3.62 -10.02 26.30
CA SER A 13 4.56 -9.11 26.92
C SER A 13 4.72 -7.95 25.97
N GLU A 14 4.12 -6.82 26.32
CA GLU A 14 4.23 -5.57 25.59
C GLU A 14 5.71 -5.28 25.33
N PHE A 15 6.15 -5.36 24.08
CA PHE A 15 7.53 -5.02 23.76
C PHE A 15 7.75 -3.53 24.04
N LYS A 16 8.53 -3.24 25.07
CA LYS A 16 8.98 -1.89 25.44
C LYS A 16 10.43 -1.69 25.04
N ILE A 17 10.80 -0.44 24.78
CA ILE A 17 12.17 -0.11 24.37
C ILE A 17 12.92 0.67 25.46
N PRO A 18 14.18 0.32 25.77
CA PRO A 18 15.00 1.14 26.62
C PRO A 18 15.14 2.57 26.09
N GLN A 19 14.91 3.55 26.95
CA GLN A 19 15.00 4.98 26.66
C GLN A 19 16.36 5.37 26.06
N GLY A 20 17.42 4.62 26.38
CA GLY A 20 18.74 4.77 25.78
C GLY A 20 18.76 4.70 24.24
N TYR A 21 17.81 4.00 23.60
CA TYR A 21 17.67 3.95 22.14
C TYR A 21 16.88 5.15 21.57
N VAL A 22 16.10 5.82 22.41
CA VAL A 22 15.10 6.81 21.99
C VAL A 22 15.56 8.23 22.25
N ARG A 23 16.02 8.54 23.48
CA ARG A 23 16.27 9.92 23.95
C ARG A 23 17.75 10.23 24.01
N LYS A 24 18.10 11.49 23.71
CA LYS A 24 19.48 12.02 23.82
C LYS A 24 20.00 11.95 25.26
N THR A 25 19.13 12.20 26.23
CA THR A 25 19.44 12.31 27.66
C THR A 25 18.39 11.58 28.53
N GLY A 26 18.70 11.38 29.81
CA GLY A 26 17.87 10.73 30.82
C GLY A 26 18.32 9.31 31.18
N ASP A 27 17.50 8.60 31.96
CA ASP A 27 17.77 7.21 32.35
C ASP A 27 17.79 6.31 31.10
N ARG A 28 18.89 5.57 30.92
CA ARG A 28 19.08 4.71 29.73
C ARG A 28 18.27 3.42 29.81
N TYR A 29 17.93 2.97 31.02
CA TYR A 29 17.33 1.66 31.28
C TYR A 29 15.81 1.72 31.44
N ALA A 30 15.24 2.91 31.68
CA ALA A 30 13.79 3.11 31.69
C ALA A 30 13.16 2.57 30.40
N LEU A 31 12.14 1.74 30.52
CA LEU A 31 11.44 1.11 29.40
C LEU A 31 10.27 1.98 28.96
N LEU A 32 10.19 2.27 27.66
CA LEU A 32 9.15 3.10 27.05
C LEU A 32 8.17 2.24 26.24
N SER A 33 6.89 2.39 26.54
CA SER A 33 5.75 1.93 25.74
C SER A 33 5.54 2.81 24.51
N HIS A 34 4.55 2.48 23.67
CA HIS A 34 4.17 3.34 22.54
C HIS A 34 3.70 4.72 23.01
N GLU A 35 2.85 4.73 24.03
CA GLU A 35 2.24 5.92 24.61
C GLU A 35 3.32 6.85 25.18
N ASP A 36 4.35 6.29 25.82
CA ASP A 36 5.50 7.06 26.30
C ASP A 36 6.23 7.77 25.15
N LEU A 37 6.36 7.13 23.98
CA LEU A 37 7.01 7.73 22.81
C LEU A 37 6.26 8.96 22.30
N GLN A 38 4.92 8.97 22.39
CA GLN A 38 4.07 10.08 21.93
C GLN A 38 4.38 11.37 22.70
N LEU A 39 4.77 11.25 23.98
CA LEU A 39 5.06 12.37 24.87
C LEU A 39 6.44 13.00 24.66
N ILE A 40 7.33 12.36 23.89
CA ILE A 40 8.70 12.84 23.72
C ILE A 40 8.76 13.93 22.64
N PRO A 41 9.19 15.16 22.96
CA PRO A 41 9.37 16.22 21.97
C PRO A 41 10.36 15.82 20.88
N ASP A 42 10.07 16.14 19.62
CA ASP A 42 10.88 15.74 18.45
C ASP A 42 12.37 16.14 18.58
N SER A 43 12.67 17.26 19.25
CA SER A 43 14.04 17.74 19.52
C SER A 43 14.85 16.85 20.47
N ASN A 44 14.18 16.01 21.28
CA ASN A 44 14.81 15.16 22.30
C ASN A 44 15.16 13.75 21.79
N TRP A 45 14.73 13.40 20.57
CA TRP A 45 15.01 12.11 19.96
C TRP A 45 16.47 11.97 19.52
N LYS A 46 17.05 10.79 19.72
CA LYS A 46 18.31 10.40 19.07
C LYS A 46 18.09 10.20 17.58
N ILE A 47 19.06 10.65 16.78
CA ILE A 47 19.06 10.50 15.33
C ILE A 47 20.46 9.96 14.94
N PRO A 48 20.56 8.93 14.07
CA PRO A 48 19.45 8.21 13.42
C PRO A 48 18.59 7.42 14.42
N ILE A 49 17.31 7.21 14.07
CA ILE A 49 16.38 6.43 14.90
C ILE A 49 16.77 4.97 14.80
N ASP A 50 16.96 4.31 15.95
CA ASP A 50 17.24 2.87 16.00
C ASP A 50 16.01 2.09 15.47
N PRO A 51 16.18 1.12 14.54
CA PRO A 51 15.05 0.38 13.98
C PRO A 51 14.15 -0.32 15.01
N ARG A 52 14.69 -0.67 16.18
CA ARG A 52 13.91 -1.29 17.27
C ARG A 52 12.83 -0.38 17.82
N VAL A 53 12.97 0.93 17.68
CA VAL A 53 11.94 1.92 18.08
C VAL A 53 10.62 1.63 17.39
N TYR A 54 10.66 1.26 16.10
CA TYR A 54 9.45 1.02 15.31
C TYR A 54 8.71 -0.27 15.70
N LEU A 55 9.37 -1.17 16.43
CA LEU A 55 8.74 -2.41 16.93
C LEU A 55 7.75 -2.14 18.07
N VAL A 56 7.89 -0.99 18.74
CA VAL A 56 7.00 -0.50 19.81
C VAL A 56 5.77 0.19 19.23
N TYR A 57 5.66 0.36 17.92
CA TYR A 57 4.42 0.90 17.33
C TYR A 57 3.21 0.03 17.75
N PRO A 58 2.00 0.61 17.94
CA PRO A 58 0.91 -0.04 18.66
C PRO A 58 0.67 -1.45 18.19
N GLN A 59 0.31 -2.29 19.17
CA GLN A 59 0.35 -3.74 19.07
C GLN A 59 1.79 -4.31 18.98
N PRO A 60 2.64 -4.12 20.02
CA PRO A 60 4.07 -4.40 19.96
C PRO A 60 4.37 -5.91 20.14
N LEU A 61 4.09 -6.68 19.08
CA LEU A 61 4.26 -8.12 18.99
C LEU A 61 5.51 -8.51 18.17
N ASN A 62 5.99 -9.74 18.35
CA ASN A 62 6.87 -10.37 17.37
C ASN A 62 6.06 -10.68 16.10
N LEU A 63 6.07 -9.74 15.16
CA LEU A 63 5.22 -9.81 13.98
C LEU A 63 5.61 -10.97 13.05
N SER A 64 6.90 -11.29 12.95
CA SER A 64 7.37 -12.43 12.17
C SER A 64 6.87 -13.77 12.71
N ASP A 65 6.90 -13.97 14.03
CA ASP A 65 6.31 -15.16 14.68
C ASP A 65 4.78 -15.20 14.50
N THR A 66 4.11 -14.06 14.69
CA THR A 66 2.65 -13.94 14.52
C THR A 66 2.23 -14.36 13.11
N ILE A 67 2.94 -13.89 12.08
CA ILE A 67 2.66 -14.27 10.70
C ILE A 67 2.97 -15.74 10.44
N HIS A 68 4.09 -16.25 10.97
CA HIS A 68 4.43 -17.65 10.84
C HIS A 68 3.34 -18.55 11.42
N ARG A 69 2.77 -18.18 12.56
CA ARG A 69 1.63 -18.87 13.18
C ARG A 69 0.37 -18.82 12.32
N LEU A 70 0.04 -17.64 11.78
CA LEU A 70 -1.10 -17.48 10.85
C LEU A 70 -0.98 -18.37 9.61
N LEU A 71 0.20 -18.40 8.98
CA LEU A 71 0.44 -19.22 7.79
C LEU A 71 0.34 -20.73 8.08
N ASN A 72 0.64 -21.14 9.33
CA ASN A 72 0.59 -22.53 9.77
C ASN A 72 -0.70 -22.89 10.52
N ASN A 73 -1.71 -21.99 10.55
CA ASN A 73 -2.96 -22.18 11.28
C ASN A 73 -2.79 -22.50 12.78
N THR A 74 -1.74 -21.98 13.42
CA THR A 74 -1.52 -22.10 14.86
C THR A 74 -2.03 -20.87 15.62
N PRO A 75 -2.40 -20.99 16.90
CA PRO A 75 -2.90 -19.85 17.67
C PRO A 75 -1.88 -18.71 17.78
N ILE A 76 -2.37 -17.47 17.68
CA ILE A 76 -1.61 -16.22 17.84
C ILE A 76 -1.85 -15.61 19.22
N ALA A 77 -0.91 -14.77 19.67
CA ALA A 77 -0.97 -14.16 21.00
C ALA A 77 -2.13 -13.15 21.14
N GLU A 78 -2.44 -12.39 20.09
CA GLU A 78 -3.42 -11.30 20.13
C GLU A 78 -4.18 -11.16 18.80
N ALA A 79 -5.40 -10.65 18.84
CA ALA A 79 -6.21 -10.40 17.65
C ALA A 79 -5.67 -9.19 16.85
N PRO A 80 -5.79 -9.14 15.52
CA PRO A 80 -5.24 -8.03 14.74
C PRO A 80 -5.93 -6.69 15.00
N ILE A 81 -5.13 -5.62 15.22
CA ILE A 81 -5.63 -4.26 15.55
C ILE A 81 -6.49 -3.63 14.45
N ASN A 82 -6.22 -3.92 13.18
CA ASN A 82 -7.00 -3.40 12.05
C ASN A 82 -8.21 -4.29 11.69
N GLY A 83 -8.51 -5.29 12.52
CA GLY A 83 -9.50 -6.32 12.24
C GLY A 83 -9.02 -7.33 11.19
N GLY A 84 -9.92 -8.24 10.81
CA GLY A 84 -9.62 -9.32 9.86
C GLY A 84 -10.71 -9.52 8.81
N VAL A 85 -11.59 -8.54 8.60
CA VAL A 85 -12.72 -8.65 7.66
C VAL A 85 -12.56 -7.62 6.55
N PHE A 86 -12.48 -8.12 5.32
CA PHE A 86 -12.39 -7.32 4.10
C PHE A 86 -13.57 -7.65 3.21
N ARG A 87 -14.44 -6.67 2.96
CA ARG A 87 -15.60 -6.84 2.09
C ARG A 87 -15.32 -6.19 0.75
N TYR A 88 -15.42 -6.98 -0.31
CA TYR A 88 -15.30 -6.50 -1.69
C TYR A 88 -16.70 -6.49 -2.29
N LEU A 89 -17.10 -5.36 -2.87
CA LEU A 89 -18.34 -5.22 -3.64
C LEU A 89 -18.19 -5.83 -5.03
N ALA A 90 -16.97 -5.78 -5.57
CA ALA A 90 -16.57 -6.47 -6.79
C ALA A 90 -15.13 -6.96 -6.67
N ILE A 91 -14.86 -8.10 -7.30
CA ILE A 91 -13.52 -8.60 -7.57
C ILE A 91 -13.38 -8.80 -9.08
N SER A 92 -12.15 -8.77 -9.58
CA SER A 92 -11.88 -8.93 -11.01
C SER A 92 -12.38 -10.30 -11.49
N ARG A 93 -13.07 -10.30 -12.64
CA ARG A 93 -13.53 -11.52 -13.34
C ARG A 93 -12.42 -12.12 -14.22
N GLU A 94 -11.47 -11.29 -14.63
CA GLU A 94 -10.42 -11.63 -15.59
C GLU A 94 -9.09 -12.02 -14.94
N VAL A 95 -8.83 -11.58 -13.71
CA VAL A 95 -7.55 -11.77 -13.01
C VAL A 95 -7.77 -12.35 -11.63
N CYS A 96 -7.18 -13.52 -11.38
CA CYS A 96 -7.20 -14.25 -10.12
C CYS A 96 -8.61 -14.50 -9.54
N HIS A 97 -9.64 -14.65 -10.38
CA HIS A 97 -10.98 -14.90 -9.90
C HIS A 97 -11.09 -16.32 -9.32
N PRO A 98 -11.63 -16.52 -8.11
CA PRO A 98 -11.58 -17.80 -7.40
C PRO A 98 -12.31 -18.93 -8.15
N GLU A 99 -13.34 -18.60 -8.92
CA GLU A 99 -14.16 -19.57 -9.65
C GLU A 99 -13.84 -19.65 -11.15
N ASN A 100 -12.76 -18.99 -11.61
CA ASN A 100 -12.35 -18.97 -13.02
C ASN A 100 -10.88 -19.38 -13.15
N PRO A 101 -10.55 -20.69 -13.23
CA PRO A 101 -9.16 -21.16 -13.27
C PRO A 101 -8.28 -20.50 -14.37
N PRO A 102 -8.76 -20.26 -15.60
CA PRO A 102 -8.00 -19.52 -16.62
C PRO A 102 -7.52 -18.12 -16.20
N SER A 103 -8.23 -17.45 -15.28
CA SER A 103 -7.87 -16.11 -14.79
C SER A 103 -6.63 -16.10 -13.89
N HIS A 104 -6.05 -17.25 -13.54
CA HIS A 104 -4.83 -17.34 -12.72
C HIS A 104 -3.56 -17.39 -13.57
N ALA A 105 -3.67 -17.56 -14.89
CA ALA A 105 -2.55 -17.76 -15.81
C ALA A 105 -1.81 -16.45 -16.16
N PHE A 106 -1.27 -15.78 -15.14
CA PHE A 106 -0.44 -14.58 -15.25
C PHE A 106 0.87 -14.77 -14.49
N ASP A 107 1.96 -14.21 -15.03
CA ASP A 107 3.26 -14.17 -14.38
C ASP A 107 3.41 -12.90 -13.54
N VAL A 108 2.70 -11.85 -13.93
CA VAL A 108 2.70 -10.54 -13.25
C VAL A 108 1.29 -9.98 -13.21
N VAL A 109 0.89 -9.45 -12.07
CA VAL A 109 -0.35 -8.67 -11.93
C VAL A 109 0.00 -7.20 -11.67
N VAL A 110 -0.61 -6.29 -12.41
CA VAL A 110 -0.49 -4.85 -12.22
C VAL A 110 -1.74 -4.39 -11.49
N VAL A 111 -1.57 -3.90 -10.26
CA VAL A 111 -2.66 -3.34 -9.46
C VAL A 111 -2.55 -1.82 -9.50
N ILE A 112 -3.54 -1.19 -10.14
CA ILE A 112 -3.59 0.25 -10.32
C ILE A 112 -4.50 0.87 -9.26
N LYS A 113 -3.93 1.59 -8.31
CA LYS A 113 -4.68 2.39 -7.34
C LYS A 113 -5.33 3.56 -8.06
N SER A 114 -6.66 3.54 -8.17
CA SER A 114 -7.42 4.56 -8.90
C SER A 114 -8.43 5.25 -7.98
N ASN A 115 -8.74 6.51 -8.27
CA ASN A 115 -9.82 7.24 -7.59
C ASN A 115 -11.18 6.87 -8.18
N VAL A 116 -12.23 6.78 -7.36
CA VAL A 116 -13.62 6.58 -7.78
C VAL A 116 -14.06 7.49 -8.95
N ALA A 117 -13.56 8.73 -9.04
CA ALA A 117 -13.90 9.67 -10.11
C ALA A 117 -13.03 9.53 -11.39
N SER A 118 -11.95 8.73 -11.36
CA SER A 118 -10.94 8.62 -12.44
C SER A 118 -11.37 7.75 -13.64
N PHE A 119 -12.64 7.77 -14.05
CA PHE A 119 -13.16 6.97 -15.17
C PHE A 119 -12.33 7.13 -16.45
N LYS A 120 -12.04 8.37 -16.84
CA LYS A 120 -11.23 8.67 -18.04
C LYS A 120 -9.81 8.10 -17.97
N ARG A 121 -9.21 8.03 -16.77
CA ARG A 121 -7.88 7.43 -16.60
C ARG A 121 -7.94 5.92 -16.78
N ARG A 122 -8.94 5.26 -16.21
CA ARG A 122 -9.13 3.81 -16.36
C ARG A 122 -9.38 3.43 -17.81
N GLU A 123 -10.25 4.18 -18.50
CA GLU A 123 -10.46 4.02 -19.95
C GLU A 123 -9.17 4.21 -20.76
N LEU A 124 -8.34 5.20 -20.40
CA LEU A 124 -7.05 5.41 -21.05
C LEU A 124 -6.10 4.21 -20.83
N PHE A 125 -6.05 3.65 -19.63
CA PHE A 125 -5.29 2.42 -19.37
C PHE A 125 -5.83 1.26 -20.22
N ARG A 126 -7.14 1.04 -20.29
CA ARG A 126 -7.74 -0.01 -21.12
C ARG A 126 -7.39 0.18 -22.60
N HIS A 127 -7.45 1.41 -23.10
CA HIS A 127 -7.10 1.73 -24.48
C HIS A 127 -5.61 1.46 -24.78
N VAL A 128 -4.71 1.90 -23.91
CA VAL A 128 -3.26 1.84 -24.15
C VAL A 128 -2.69 0.44 -23.92
N TYR A 129 -3.19 -0.27 -22.91
CA TYR A 129 -2.65 -1.56 -22.49
C TYR A 129 -3.51 -2.76 -22.89
N GLY A 130 -4.75 -2.55 -23.38
CA GLY A 130 -5.74 -3.62 -23.61
C GLY A 130 -5.29 -4.75 -24.53
N ASN A 131 -4.34 -4.50 -25.44
CA ASN A 131 -3.77 -5.53 -26.31
C ASN A 131 -2.69 -6.39 -25.63
N VAL A 132 -2.24 -6.01 -24.43
CA VAL A 132 -1.06 -6.58 -23.74
C VAL A 132 -1.44 -7.19 -22.38
N ILE A 133 -2.66 -6.96 -21.90
CA ILE A 133 -3.12 -7.33 -20.56
C ILE A 133 -4.40 -8.19 -20.61
N ASN A 134 -4.63 -8.94 -19.53
CA ASN A 134 -5.85 -9.71 -19.27
C ASN A 134 -6.17 -10.73 -20.37
N SER A 135 -7.46 -10.82 -20.76
CA SER A 135 -8.03 -11.80 -21.68
C SER A 135 -7.42 -11.75 -23.08
N ASN A 136 -6.91 -10.57 -23.50
CA ASN A 136 -6.32 -10.34 -24.82
C ASN A 136 -4.78 -10.31 -24.79
N ALA A 137 -4.15 -10.68 -23.67
CA ALA A 137 -2.70 -10.58 -23.50
C ALA A 137 -1.94 -11.56 -24.40
N TYR A 138 -1.16 -11.04 -25.35
CA TYR A 138 -0.04 -11.79 -25.92
C TYR A 138 1.10 -11.88 -24.89
N THR A 139 1.95 -12.90 -25.01
CA THR A 139 3.10 -13.05 -24.14
C THR A 139 4.23 -12.11 -24.53
N ILE A 140 4.87 -11.48 -23.56
CA ILE A 140 6.14 -10.78 -23.76
C ILE A 140 7.22 -11.68 -23.15
N GLN A 141 8.16 -12.18 -23.96
CA GLN A 141 9.16 -13.14 -23.49
C GLN A 141 8.53 -14.30 -22.67
N ASP A 142 7.45 -14.86 -23.21
CA ASP A 142 6.67 -15.95 -22.60
C ASP A 142 5.99 -15.62 -21.25
N MET A 143 5.99 -14.35 -20.82
CA MET A 143 5.27 -13.89 -19.63
C MET A 143 3.95 -13.19 -19.97
N ARG A 144 2.91 -13.46 -19.18
CA ARG A 144 1.60 -12.82 -19.26
C ARG A 144 1.39 -11.80 -18.16
N ILE A 145 0.72 -10.70 -18.49
CA ILE A 145 0.42 -9.60 -17.57
C ILE A 145 -1.10 -9.51 -17.35
N GLY A 146 -1.52 -9.59 -16.09
CA GLY A 146 -2.87 -9.23 -15.66
C GLY A 146 -2.87 -7.78 -15.14
N LEU A 147 -3.98 -7.08 -15.25
CA LEU A 147 -4.18 -5.72 -14.77
C LEU A 147 -5.54 -5.61 -14.10
N VAL A 148 -5.55 -4.98 -12.93
CA VAL A 148 -6.77 -4.64 -12.19
C VAL A 148 -6.73 -3.23 -11.65
N PHE A 149 -7.88 -2.57 -11.58
CA PHE A 149 -8.05 -1.29 -10.88
C PHE A 149 -8.51 -1.51 -9.45
N SER A 150 -7.87 -0.84 -8.50
CA SER A 150 -8.18 -0.88 -7.07
C SER A 150 -8.77 0.43 -6.58
N LEU A 151 -9.95 0.36 -5.98
CA LEU A 151 -10.72 1.50 -5.51
C LEU A 151 -11.70 1.10 -4.41
N GLY A 152 -12.18 2.08 -3.66
CA GLY A 152 -13.30 1.93 -2.74
C GLY A 152 -14.60 2.44 -3.37
N VAL A 153 -15.46 3.02 -2.55
CA VAL A 153 -16.71 3.65 -2.99
C VAL A 153 -16.85 5.08 -2.46
N PRO A 154 -17.53 5.96 -3.21
CA PRO A 154 -17.98 7.24 -2.66
C PRO A 154 -19.20 7.02 -1.75
N ARG A 155 -19.19 7.50 -0.49
CA ARG A 155 -20.38 7.46 0.38
C ARG A 155 -20.66 8.79 1.07
N THR A 156 -19.87 9.16 2.07
CA THR A 156 -20.27 10.16 3.08
C THR A 156 -19.54 11.48 2.97
N GLN A 157 -18.40 11.54 2.29
CA GLN A 157 -17.58 12.76 2.27
C GLN A 157 -18.08 13.77 1.22
N THR A 158 -18.65 14.89 1.66
CA THR A 158 -19.43 15.80 0.79
C THR A 158 -18.90 17.23 0.67
N ASN A 159 -17.82 17.58 1.36
CA ASN A 159 -17.30 18.96 1.38
C ASN A 159 -15.77 19.06 1.39
N SER A 160 -15.07 17.94 1.23
CA SER A 160 -13.60 17.86 1.24
C SER A 160 -12.95 18.38 2.54
N ILE A 161 -13.72 18.49 3.64
CA ILE A 161 -13.23 18.88 4.95
C ILE A 161 -12.93 17.63 5.76
N PHE A 162 -11.69 17.51 6.22
CA PHE A 162 -11.22 16.37 7.00
C PHE A 162 -10.85 16.84 8.41
N LYS A 163 -11.27 16.05 9.40
CA LYS A 163 -10.91 16.26 10.81
C LYS A 163 -9.89 15.20 11.23
N ARG A 164 -8.73 15.64 11.71
CA ARG A 164 -7.67 14.78 12.25
C ARG A 164 -7.20 15.36 13.60
N GLY A 165 -7.50 14.64 14.68
CA GLY A 165 -7.37 15.16 16.04
C GLY A 165 -8.23 16.43 16.22
N THR A 166 -7.59 17.52 16.65
CA THR A 166 -8.21 18.84 16.78
C THR A 166 -8.12 19.69 15.51
N HIS A 167 -7.46 19.20 14.46
CA HIS A 167 -7.24 19.95 13.22
C HIS A 167 -8.33 19.65 12.19
N ASN A 168 -8.91 20.72 11.65
CA ASN A 168 -9.76 20.68 10.47
C ASN A 168 -9.01 21.31 9.30
N PHE A 169 -9.04 20.67 8.14
CA PHE A 169 -8.49 21.26 6.93
C PHE A 169 -9.28 20.81 5.70
N LYS A 170 -9.32 21.68 4.70
CA LYS A 170 -9.97 21.41 3.41
C LYS A 170 -8.92 20.94 2.43
N LEU A 171 -9.14 19.79 1.80
CA LEU A 171 -8.30 19.29 0.72
C LEU A 171 -8.92 19.67 -0.62
N THR A 172 -8.22 20.47 -1.42
CA THR A 172 -8.73 21.01 -2.70
C THR A 172 -8.24 20.27 -3.93
N GLU A 173 -7.45 19.22 -3.75
CA GLU A 173 -6.81 18.43 -4.83
C GLU A 173 -6.82 16.94 -4.44
N SER A 174 -6.10 16.11 -5.21
CA SER A 174 -5.86 14.70 -4.88
C SER A 174 -7.16 13.90 -4.80
N GLY A 175 -8.10 14.20 -5.70
CA GLY A 175 -9.39 13.54 -5.81
C GLY A 175 -10.51 14.16 -4.98
N SER A 176 -10.17 15.09 -4.08
CA SER A 176 -11.14 15.70 -3.18
C SER A 176 -12.04 16.73 -3.85
N GLU A 177 -11.67 17.21 -5.04
CA GLU A 177 -12.46 18.14 -5.86
C GLU A 177 -13.82 17.56 -6.30
N ASN A 178 -13.95 16.24 -6.33
CA ASN A 178 -15.16 15.53 -6.76
C ASN A 178 -16.09 15.14 -5.59
N LEU A 179 -15.72 15.46 -4.35
CA LEU A 179 -16.44 15.09 -3.13
C LEU A 179 -17.56 16.09 -2.82
N ASN A 180 -18.57 16.16 -3.69
CA ASN A 180 -19.81 16.93 -3.46
C ASN A 180 -21.06 16.07 -3.76
N PRO A 181 -22.23 16.33 -3.16
CA PRO A 181 -23.38 15.42 -3.24
C PRO A 181 -23.85 15.10 -4.67
N GLN A 182 -23.82 16.07 -5.58
CA GLN A 182 -24.26 15.86 -6.96
C GLN A 182 -23.26 14.97 -7.72
N SER A 183 -21.97 15.29 -7.62
CA SER A 183 -20.91 14.48 -8.21
C SER A 183 -20.89 13.06 -7.65
N LEU A 184 -21.05 12.87 -6.33
CA LEU A 184 -21.03 11.54 -5.71
C LEU A 184 -22.15 10.63 -6.24
N ARG A 185 -23.36 11.16 -6.47
CA ARG A 185 -24.45 10.39 -7.08
C ARG A 185 -24.10 9.94 -8.49
N GLN A 186 -23.55 10.84 -9.30
CA GLN A 186 -23.14 10.53 -10.67
C GLN A 186 -21.99 9.52 -10.69
N ILE A 187 -20.98 9.70 -9.84
CA ILE A 187 -19.84 8.79 -9.69
C ILE A 187 -20.33 7.40 -9.28
N SER A 188 -21.25 7.32 -8.31
CA SER A 188 -21.81 6.03 -7.87
C SER A 188 -22.52 5.31 -9.00
N LYS A 189 -23.34 6.02 -9.80
CA LYS A 189 -24.03 5.46 -10.95
C LYS A 189 -23.03 4.94 -12.00
N ASN A 190 -22.06 5.77 -12.38
CA ASN A 190 -21.05 5.42 -13.37
C ASN A 190 -20.18 4.25 -12.91
N LEU A 191 -19.86 4.18 -11.61
CA LEU A 191 -19.07 3.08 -11.04
C LEU A 191 -19.80 1.75 -11.13
N VAL A 192 -21.12 1.72 -10.87
CA VAL A 192 -21.93 0.51 -11.04
C VAL A 192 -21.91 0.03 -12.49
N GLU A 193 -22.08 0.94 -13.44
CA GLU A 193 -22.03 0.64 -14.87
C GLU A 193 -20.65 0.14 -15.32
N GLU A 194 -19.58 0.78 -14.85
CA GLU A 194 -18.20 0.39 -15.17
C GLU A 194 -17.86 -1.02 -14.64
N MET A 195 -18.24 -1.32 -13.40
CA MET A 195 -18.04 -2.64 -12.79
C MET A 195 -18.79 -3.74 -13.55
N ALA A 196 -20.01 -3.46 -14.02
CA ALA A 196 -20.77 -4.39 -14.84
C ALA A 196 -20.08 -4.63 -16.19
N THR A 197 -19.51 -3.58 -16.79
CA THR A 197 -18.97 -3.60 -18.15
C THR A 197 -17.59 -4.26 -18.25
N HIS A 198 -16.61 -3.86 -17.44
CA HIS A 198 -15.19 -4.19 -17.72
C HIS A 198 -14.64 -5.41 -16.97
N GLY A 199 -15.16 -5.74 -15.78
CA GLY A 199 -14.72 -6.93 -15.04
C GLY A 199 -13.25 -6.92 -14.58
N ASP A 200 -12.56 -5.78 -14.65
CA ASP A 200 -11.14 -5.58 -14.33
C ASP A 200 -10.93 -4.81 -13.02
N MET A 201 -11.91 -4.82 -12.12
CA MET A 201 -11.93 -3.96 -10.93
C MET A 201 -11.96 -4.77 -9.64
N ILE A 202 -11.23 -4.29 -8.64
CA ILE A 202 -11.35 -4.68 -7.24
C ILE A 202 -11.93 -3.48 -6.49
N VAL A 203 -13.15 -3.66 -5.97
CA VAL A 203 -13.89 -2.57 -5.31
C VAL A 203 -14.12 -2.95 -3.86
N GLY A 204 -13.37 -2.32 -2.96
CA GLY A 204 -13.50 -2.52 -1.52
C GLY A 204 -14.68 -1.74 -0.93
N ASP A 205 -15.30 -2.29 0.11
CA ASP A 205 -16.44 -1.70 0.80
C ASP A 205 -16.01 -0.66 1.85
N TYR A 206 -15.27 0.37 1.41
CA TYR A 206 -14.80 1.47 2.24
C TYR A 206 -14.94 2.82 1.51
N GLU A 207 -14.97 3.91 2.28
CA GLU A 207 -14.99 5.28 1.75
C GLU A 207 -13.66 5.61 1.04
N ASP A 208 -13.69 5.85 -0.26
CA ASP A 208 -12.48 6.16 -1.03
C ASP A 208 -12.13 7.66 -0.98
N THR A 209 -11.15 7.99 -0.15
CA THR A 209 -10.61 9.36 -0.02
C THR A 209 -9.10 9.32 0.08
N TYR A 210 -8.45 10.47 -0.11
CA TYR A 210 -7.00 10.61 0.03
C TYR A 210 -6.45 10.07 1.36
N PHE A 211 -7.14 10.34 2.48
CA PHE A 211 -6.70 9.88 3.79
C PHE A 211 -6.97 8.39 4.05
N ASN A 212 -7.74 7.73 3.18
CA ASN A 212 -7.97 6.28 3.20
C ASN A 212 -7.12 5.53 2.16
N LEU A 213 -6.10 6.16 1.58
CA LEU A 213 -5.15 5.47 0.68
C LEU A 213 -4.50 4.26 1.36
N THR A 214 -4.13 4.38 2.64
CA THR A 214 -3.60 3.26 3.43
C THR A 214 -4.55 2.06 3.48
N LEU A 215 -5.85 2.33 3.64
CA LEU A 215 -6.88 1.30 3.63
C LEU A 215 -7.04 0.68 2.24
N LYS A 216 -7.06 1.50 1.17
CA LYS A 216 -7.07 1.03 -0.23
C LYS A 216 -5.90 0.09 -0.52
N THR A 217 -4.72 0.44 -0.05
CA THR A 217 -3.52 -0.38 -0.23
C THR A 217 -3.62 -1.68 0.55
N HIS A 218 -4.10 -1.65 1.79
CA HIS A 218 -4.33 -2.88 2.56
C HIS A 218 -5.33 -3.81 1.84
N TYR A 219 -6.42 -3.27 1.30
CA TYR A 219 -7.37 -4.02 0.47
C TYR A 219 -6.72 -4.63 -0.78
N SER A 220 -5.80 -3.89 -1.41
CA SER A 220 -5.07 -4.35 -2.59
C SER A 220 -4.11 -5.51 -2.27
N PHE A 221 -3.35 -5.39 -1.18
CA PHE A 221 -2.44 -6.43 -0.68
C PHE A 221 -3.19 -7.68 -0.22
N MET A 222 -4.32 -7.52 0.48
CA MET A 222 -5.16 -8.63 0.92
C MET A 222 -5.84 -9.34 -0.26
N TRP A 223 -6.33 -8.58 -1.25
CA TRP A 223 -6.90 -9.17 -2.47
C TRP A 223 -5.85 -10.02 -3.19
N PHE A 224 -4.68 -9.44 -3.45
CA PHE A 224 -3.63 -10.14 -4.19
C PHE A 224 -3.14 -11.40 -3.47
N SER A 225 -2.80 -11.29 -2.18
CA SER A 225 -2.27 -12.43 -1.39
C SER A 225 -3.29 -13.55 -1.14
N THR A 226 -4.57 -13.25 -1.30
CA THR A 226 -5.64 -14.25 -1.18
C THR A 226 -5.97 -14.87 -2.52
N PHE A 227 -6.34 -14.04 -3.50
CA PHE A 227 -6.95 -14.50 -4.73
C PHE A 227 -5.91 -14.95 -5.76
N CYS A 228 -4.71 -14.38 -5.78
CA CYS A 228 -3.62 -14.79 -6.70
C CYS A 228 -2.70 -15.89 -6.13
N ARG A 229 -3.15 -16.62 -5.10
CA ARG A 229 -2.33 -17.60 -4.38
C ARG A 229 -1.98 -18.87 -5.17
N ILE A 230 -2.78 -19.21 -6.20
CA ILE A 230 -2.60 -20.45 -6.97
C ILE A 230 -1.30 -20.42 -7.77
N THR A 231 -1.07 -19.34 -8.53
CA THR A 231 0.10 -19.20 -9.42
C THR A 231 1.21 -18.33 -8.83
N GLN A 232 0.93 -17.61 -7.73
CA GLN A 232 1.90 -16.76 -7.02
C GLN A 232 2.70 -15.81 -7.95
N PRO A 233 2.00 -15.02 -8.79
CA PRO A 233 2.68 -14.11 -9.72
C PRO A 233 3.49 -13.03 -8.98
N ASN A 234 4.32 -12.32 -9.73
CA ASN A 234 4.82 -11.03 -9.27
C ASN A 234 3.72 -9.98 -9.30
N VAL A 235 3.90 -8.89 -8.56
CA VAL A 235 2.93 -7.77 -8.57
C VAL A 235 3.64 -6.44 -8.71
N LEU A 236 3.03 -5.57 -9.51
CA LEU A 236 3.38 -4.16 -9.62
C LEU A 236 2.20 -3.33 -9.11
N PHE A 237 2.41 -2.58 -8.01
CA PHE A 237 1.46 -1.57 -7.54
C PHE A 237 1.87 -0.20 -8.09
N ILE A 238 0.94 0.48 -8.75
CA ILE A 238 1.12 1.83 -9.31
C ILE A 238 -0.13 2.68 -9.06
N ASP A 239 0.01 4.00 -9.21
CA ASP A 239 -1.11 4.94 -9.21
C ASP A 239 -1.67 5.13 -10.63
N ASP A 240 -2.92 5.60 -10.73
CA ASP A 240 -3.62 5.79 -12.02
C ASP A 240 -3.13 7.00 -12.86
N ASP A 241 -2.11 7.71 -12.40
CA ASP A 241 -1.38 8.73 -13.13
C ASP A 241 0.04 8.30 -13.54
N VAL A 242 0.43 7.04 -13.26
CA VAL A 242 1.76 6.49 -13.58
C VAL A 242 1.64 5.43 -14.69
N PRO A 243 1.98 5.73 -15.95
CA PRO A 243 2.10 4.68 -16.96
C PRO A 243 3.33 3.81 -16.68
N PHE A 244 3.28 2.53 -17.06
CA PHE A 244 4.40 1.60 -16.91
C PHE A 244 4.81 0.99 -18.25
N SER A 245 6.06 0.60 -18.41
CA SER A 245 6.55 -0.12 -19.60
C SER A 245 6.41 -1.63 -19.43
N PRO A 246 5.49 -2.33 -20.15
CA PRO A 246 5.35 -3.78 -20.05
C PRO A 246 6.65 -4.50 -20.43
N ARG A 247 7.32 -4.04 -21.50
CA ARG A 247 8.56 -4.65 -22.00
C ARG A 247 9.70 -4.56 -21.00
N GLU A 248 9.88 -3.40 -20.36
CA GLU A 248 10.95 -3.21 -19.38
C GLU A 248 10.65 -3.92 -18.06
N LEU A 249 9.39 -3.95 -17.63
CA LEU A 249 8.95 -4.74 -16.48
C LEU A 249 9.31 -6.22 -16.66
N ILE A 250 8.93 -6.81 -17.80
CA ILE A 250 9.26 -8.20 -18.11
C ILE A 250 10.77 -8.40 -18.23
N ARG A 251 11.51 -7.50 -18.91
CA ARG A 251 12.97 -7.60 -19.01
C ARG A 251 13.65 -7.67 -17.63
N VAL A 252 13.16 -6.88 -16.66
CA VAL A 252 13.67 -6.90 -15.29
C VAL A 252 13.34 -8.20 -14.58
N LEU A 253 12.13 -8.74 -14.74
CA LEU A 253 11.74 -10.00 -14.12
C LEU A 253 12.50 -11.19 -14.72
N SER A 254 12.68 -11.22 -16.04
CA SER A 254 13.42 -12.25 -16.76
C SER A 254 14.91 -12.29 -16.38
N SER A 255 15.48 -11.19 -15.88
CA SER A 255 16.88 -11.16 -15.44
C SER A 255 17.09 -11.59 -13.98
N MET A 256 16.01 -11.83 -13.23
CA MET A 256 16.06 -12.25 -11.84
C MET A 256 15.94 -13.77 -11.70
N SER A 257 16.63 -14.35 -10.72
CA SER A 257 16.41 -15.74 -10.34
C SER A 257 14.99 -15.95 -9.79
N GLN A 258 14.52 -17.19 -9.81
CA GLN A 258 13.21 -17.53 -9.24
C GLN A 258 13.09 -17.09 -7.77
N GLN A 259 14.13 -17.30 -6.97
CA GLN A 259 14.12 -16.89 -5.56
C GLN A 259 14.03 -15.36 -5.42
N GLN A 260 14.80 -14.62 -6.22
CA GLN A 260 14.73 -13.15 -6.21
C GLN A 260 13.33 -12.66 -6.57
N ARG A 261 12.69 -13.26 -7.59
CA ARG A 261 11.31 -12.92 -7.97
C ARG A 261 10.32 -13.19 -6.85
N ARG A 262 10.45 -14.28 -6.10
CA ARG A 262 9.51 -14.63 -5.01
C ARG A 262 9.61 -13.71 -3.80
N THR A 263 10.81 -13.22 -3.48
CA THR A 263 11.08 -12.45 -2.25
C THR A 263 11.55 -11.01 -2.48
N MET A 264 11.36 -10.45 -3.67
CA MET A 264 11.71 -9.03 -3.90
C MET A 264 10.68 -8.08 -3.28
N PHE A 265 11.15 -6.89 -2.91
CA PHE A 265 10.31 -5.77 -2.51
C PHE A 265 11.01 -4.47 -2.93
N HIS A 266 10.70 -4.00 -4.12
CA HIS A 266 11.45 -2.98 -4.84
C HIS A 266 10.60 -1.74 -5.14
N GLY A 267 11.21 -0.57 -5.00
CA GLY A 267 10.59 0.72 -5.28
C GLY A 267 11.61 1.83 -5.15
N LYS A 268 11.21 3.09 -5.25
CA LYS A 268 12.11 4.22 -4.97
C LYS A 268 12.25 4.39 -3.46
N VAL A 269 13.39 3.98 -2.92
CA VAL A 269 13.64 3.94 -1.47
C VAL A 269 13.93 5.32 -0.90
N GLU A 270 13.20 5.69 0.14
CA GLU A 270 13.39 6.89 0.96
C GLU A 270 13.98 6.51 2.32
N ARG A 271 15.02 7.26 2.75
CA ARG A 271 15.71 7.02 4.02
C ARG A 271 15.75 8.28 4.86
N ASN A 272 15.59 8.13 6.17
CA ASN A 272 15.68 9.25 7.14
C ASN A 272 14.73 10.42 6.80
N ALA A 273 13.60 10.17 6.15
CA ALA A 273 12.63 11.20 5.82
C ALA A 273 12.02 11.80 7.11
N VAL A 274 11.82 13.11 7.12
CA VAL A 274 11.25 13.84 8.27
C VAL A 274 9.74 13.61 8.33
N VAL A 275 9.23 13.31 9.53
CA VAL A 275 7.79 13.31 9.79
C VAL A 275 7.32 14.77 9.84
N ILE A 276 6.39 15.12 8.97
CA ILE A 276 5.81 16.47 8.94
C ILE A 276 4.81 16.58 10.12
N ARG A 277 4.92 17.65 10.90
CA ARG A 277 3.99 17.97 12.00
C ARG A 277 2.98 19.04 11.58
N PHE A 278 1.82 19.07 12.23
CA PHE A 278 0.86 20.14 12.04
C PHE A 278 1.46 21.50 12.43
N GLY A 279 1.14 22.54 11.65
CA GLY A 279 1.68 23.90 11.83
C GLY A 279 2.05 24.59 10.51
N TRP A 280 2.36 23.80 9.48
CA TRP A 280 2.75 24.31 8.16
C TRP A 280 1.60 24.16 7.16
N LYS A 281 0.88 25.27 6.88
CA LYS A 281 -0.34 25.26 6.03
C LYS A 281 -0.17 24.50 4.70
N LYS A 282 0.98 24.65 4.03
CA LYS A 282 1.27 24.01 2.72
C LYS A 282 1.39 22.48 2.79
N TYR A 283 1.71 21.92 3.96
CA TYR A 283 2.02 20.49 4.13
C TYR A 283 1.03 19.77 5.04
N GLN A 284 -0.10 20.39 5.39
CA GLN A 284 -1.09 19.82 6.31
C GLN A 284 -1.61 18.45 5.84
N LYS A 285 -1.74 18.23 4.53
CA LYS A 285 -2.17 16.93 3.99
C LYS A 285 -1.21 15.78 4.28
N TRP A 286 0.05 16.07 4.61
CA TRP A 286 1.06 15.07 4.97
C TRP A 286 1.48 15.13 6.45
N ALA A 287 0.84 16.00 7.24
CA ALA A 287 1.16 16.15 8.64
C ALA A 287 0.64 14.95 9.44
N LEU A 288 1.40 14.51 10.44
CA LEU A 288 1.04 13.46 11.39
C LEU A 288 1.03 14.00 12.81
N LEU A 289 0.03 13.55 13.57
CA LEU A 289 -0.05 13.70 15.02
C LEU A 289 1.01 12.81 15.72
N LYS A 290 1.25 13.05 17.01
CA LYS A 290 2.21 12.25 17.78
C LYS A 290 1.71 10.84 18.01
N GLU A 291 0.39 10.67 18.11
CA GLU A 291 -0.29 9.39 18.28
C GLU A 291 -0.21 8.55 17.00
N GLU A 292 -0.16 9.19 15.82
CA GLU A 292 -0.01 8.49 14.54
C GLU A 292 1.46 8.15 14.23
N ALA A 293 2.40 9.02 14.60
CA ALA A 293 3.83 8.77 14.42
C ALA A 293 4.63 9.44 15.56
N PRO A 294 4.97 8.71 16.63
CA PRO A 294 5.71 9.27 17.76
C PRO A 294 7.10 9.77 17.38
N TRP A 295 7.78 9.07 16.47
CA TRP A 295 9.12 9.42 16.02
C TRP A 295 9.13 10.64 15.08
N PRO A 296 10.24 11.41 15.02
CA PRO A 296 10.39 12.55 14.12
C PRO A 296 10.92 12.18 12.71
N ARG A 297 11.31 10.93 12.50
CA ARG A 297 11.86 10.43 11.23
C ARG A 297 11.23 9.08 10.91
N TYR A 298 10.73 8.90 9.68
CA TYR A 298 10.14 7.64 9.26
C TYR A 298 11.16 6.50 9.25
N PRO A 299 10.72 5.23 9.42
CA PRO A 299 11.51 4.09 8.97
C PRO A 299 11.81 4.22 7.47
N THR A 300 12.76 3.40 6.98
CA THR A 300 12.96 3.33 5.52
C THR A 300 11.64 2.91 4.86
N TYR A 301 11.28 3.53 3.75
CA TYR A 301 10.07 3.19 2.99
C TYR A 301 10.30 3.34 1.49
N MET A 302 9.30 3.00 0.67
CA MET A 302 9.33 3.16 -0.79
C MET A 302 8.22 4.08 -1.23
N GLN A 303 8.47 4.93 -2.23
CA GLN A 303 7.42 5.76 -2.82
C GLN A 303 6.31 4.87 -3.42
N GLY A 304 5.06 5.16 -3.09
CA GLY A 304 3.87 4.37 -3.41
C GLY A 304 3.47 4.39 -4.89
N ILE A 305 4.13 5.23 -5.68
CA ILE A 305 3.90 5.40 -7.13
C ILE A 305 4.34 4.20 -7.97
N TYR A 306 5.27 3.38 -7.46
CA TYR A 306 5.79 2.20 -8.16
C TYR A 306 6.45 1.23 -7.17
N ILE A 307 5.74 0.14 -6.86
CA ILE A 307 6.23 -0.94 -6.00
C ILE A 307 6.15 -2.26 -6.75
N LEU A 308 7.30 -2.84 -7.06
CA LEU A 308 7.44 -4.17 -7.67
C LEU A 308 7.80 -5.20 -6.59
N ALA A 309 6.99 -6.24 -6.45
CA ALA A 309 7.11 -7.17 -5.34
C ALA A 309 6.90 -8.64 -5.75
N GLY A 310 7.51 -9.53 -4.97
CA GLY A 310 7.30 -10.97 -5.04
C GLY A 310 6.18 -11.43 -4.13
N PHE A 311 5.48 -12.50 -4.54
CA PHE A 311 4.31 -13.01 -3.82
C PHE A 311 4.56 -13.25 -2.33
N GLU A 312 5.69 -13.89 -1.96
CA GLU A 312 5.95 -14.24 -0.56
C GLU A 312 6.05 -13.02 0.35
N ASN A 313 6.69 -11.95 -0.13
CA ASN A 313 6.79 -10.73 0.66
C ASN A 313 5.46 -9.98 0.69
N VAL A 314 4.69 -10.00 -0.40
CA VAL A 314 3.36 -9.38 -0.42
C VAL A 314 2.41 -10.08 0.55
N GLU A 315 2.45 -11.41 0.62
CA GLU A 315 1.69 -12.19 1.60
C GLU A 315 2.08 -11.83 3.04
N LYS A 316 3.39 -11.83 3.35
CA LYS A 316 3.87 -11.44 4.68
C LYS A 316 3.48 -10.00 5.00
N VAL A 317 3.65 -9.07 4.07
CA VAL A 317 3.27 -7.66 4.30
C VAL A 317 1.76 -7.53 4.48
N ALA A 318 0.93 -8.20 3.67
CA ALA A 318 -0.53 -8.19 3.81
C ALA A 318 -0.99 -8.70 5.18
N LEU A 319 -0.39 -9.77 5.69
CA LEU A 319 -0.68 -10.26 7.04
C LEU A 319 -0.15 -9.31 8.12
N GLY A 320 1.04 -8.72 7.94
CA GLY A 320 1.61 -7.76 8.89
C GLY A 320 0.85 -6.44 8.99
N MET A 321 0.18 -6.06 7.90
CA MET A 321 -0.72 -4.91 7.84
C MET A 321 -1.93 -5.08 8.77
N LEU A 322 -2.36 -6.31 9.10
CA LEU A 322 -3.45 -6.55 10.05
C LEU A 322 -3.08 -6.11 11.49
N PHE A 323 -1.79 -6.13 11.82
CA PHE A 323 -1.26 -5.87 13.17
C PHE A 323 -0.49 -4.55 13.29
N THR A 324 -0.59 -3.68 12.30
CA THR A 324 0.11 -2.39 12.28
C THR A 324 -0.89 -1.27 12.09
N GLN A 325 -1.19 -0.52 13.15
CA GLN A 325 -2.18 0.57 13.11
C GLN A 325 -1.96 1.52 11.91
N TYR A 326 -3.04 1.88 11.22
CA TYR A 326 -2.95 2.75 10.06
C TYR A 326 -2.36 4.13 10.39
N ILE A 327 -1.51 4.63 9.49
CA ILE A 327 -1.19 6.06 9.39
C ILE A 327 -1.65 6.58 8.03
N PRO A 328 -2.05 7.85 7.92
CA PRO A 328 -2.55 8.45 6.67
C PRO A 328 -1.45 8.85 5.67
N ILE A 329 -0.32 8.14 5.69
CA ILE A 329 0.80 8.29 4.75
C ILE A 329 1.14 6.87 4.28
N GLU A 330 0.46 6.43 3.22
CA GLU A 330 0.45 5.04 2.74
C GLU A 330 1.87 4.49 2.50
N ASP A 331 2.69 5.18 1.71
CA ASP A 331 4.09 4.84 1.43
C ASP A 331 4.88 4.54 2.71
N ALA A 332 4.80 5.44 3.69
CA ALA A 332 5.52 5.34 4.95
C ALA A 332 4.97 4.22 5.84
N TRP A 333 3.66 3.98 5.77
CA TRP A 333 3.03 2.87 6.48
C TRP A 333 3.49 1.50 5.95
N ILE A 334 3.58 1.33 4.62
CA ILE A 334 4.13 0.11 4.01
C ILE A 334 5.57 -0.12 4.51
N GLY A 335 6.39 0.93 4.54
CA GLY A 335 7.76 0.86 5.05
C GLY A 335 7.85 0.50 6.53
N LEU A 336 6.92 1.01 7.35
CA LEU A 336 6.79 0.64 8.76
C LEU A 336 6.46 -0.85 8.91
N VAL A 337 5.47 -1.37 8.18
CA VAL A 337 5.12 -2.80 8.20
C VAL A 337 6.32 -3.65 7.77
N ALA A 338 6.98 -3.31 6.66
CA ALA A 338 8.17 -4.01 6.18
C ALA A 338 9.31 -3.99 7.21
N THR A 339 9.52 -2.87 7.90
CA THR A 339 10.53 -2.75 8.96
C THR A 339 10.21 -3.66 10.14
N ARG A 340 8.94 -3.72 10.58
CA ARG A 340 8.51 -4.63 11.66
C ARG A 340 8.65 -6.10 11.29
N LEU A 341 8.62 -6.43 10.00
CA LEU A 341 8.84 -7.77 9.46
C LEU A 341 10.29 -8.09 9.09
N ASN A 342 11.21 -7.13 9.26
CA ASN A 342 12.58 -7.24 8.79
C ASN A 342 12.69 -7.57 7.28
N ILE A 343 11.76 -7.05 6.46
CA ILE A 343 11.78 -7.19 5.01
C ILE A 343 12.64 -6.08 4.40
N SER A 344 13.64 -6.48 3.62
CA SER A 344 14.53 -5.53 2.94
C SER A 344 13.86 -4.89 1.73
N MET A 345 13.84 -3.55 1.72
CA MET A 345 13.40 -2.74 0.59
C MET A 345 14.61 -2.33 -0.26
N ASN A 346 14.58 -2.64 -1.56
CA ASN A 346 15.66 -2.27 -2.47
C ASN A 346 15.22 -1.23 -3.50
N ASN A 347 16.18 -0.40 -3.90
CA ASN A 347 15.93 0.63 -4.89
C ASN A 347 15.71 0.01 -6.29
N ILE A 348 14.55 0.26 -6.90
CA ILE A 348 14.20 -0.22 -8.24
C ILE A 348 15.16 0.29 -9.32
N HIS A 349 15.82 1.43 -9.09
CA HIS A 349 16.79 2.01 -10.02
C HIS A 349 18.08 1.20 -10.18
N LYS A 350 18.28 0.15 -9.37
CA LYS A 350 19.31 -0.86 -9.61
C LYS A 350 19.00 -1.75 -10.83
N TYR A 351 17.73 -1.84 -11.23
CA TYR A 351 17.25 -2.73 -12.29
C TYR A 351 16.71 -1.99 -13.52
N MET A 352 16.14 -0.80 -13.31
CA MET A 352 15.59 0.03 -14.39
C MET A 352 15.65 1.53 -14.10
N SER A 353 16.05 2.32 -15.09
CA SER A 353 16.00 3.79 -15.01
C SER A 353 14.55 4.28 -15.00
N ARG A 354 14.33 5.51 -14.53
CA ARG A 354 13.00 6.16 -14.53
C ARG A 354 12.38 6.19 -15.92
N GLU A 355 13.17 6.51 -16.94
CA GLU A 355 12.73 6.54 -18.34
C GLU A 355 12.28 5.17 -18.84
N ASN A 356 12.89 4.09 -18.34
CA ASN A 356 12.52 2.72 -18.69
C ASN A 356 11.33 2.21 -17.86
N MET A 357 10.98 2.86 -16.75
CA MET A 357 9.80 2.48 -15.95
C MET A 357 8.49 2.80 -16.65
N VAL A 358 8.47 3.86 -17.46
CA VAL A 358 7.29 4.41 -18.14
C VAL A 358 7.27 4.05 -19.63
N ILE A 359 6.10 4.11 -20.27
CA ILE A 359 5.99 3.88 -21.72
C ILE A 359 6.81 4.91 -22.51
N LYS A 360 7.39 4.48 -23.64
CA LYS A 360 8.19 5.36 -24.51
C LYS A 360 7.34 6.44 -25.22
N LYS A 361 6.14 6.07 -25.69
CA LYS A 361 5.22 6.98 -26.39
C LYS A 361 4.37 7.75 -25.37
N ARG A 362 4.94 8.81 -24.79
CA ARG A 362 4.27 9.63 -23.76
C ARG A 362 2.91 10.18 -24.19
N SER A 363 2.77 10.55 -25.46
CA SER A 363 1.50 11.04 -26.03
C SER A 363 0.35 10.04 -25.98
N ALA A 364 0.65 8.74 -25.83
CA ALA A 364 -0.38 7.72 -25.64
C ALA A 364 -1.07 7.84 -24.28
N PHE A 365 -0.47 8.54 -23.30
CA PHE A 365 -1.02 8.69 -21.95
C PHE A 365 -1.39 10.14 -21.61
N GLU A 366 -1.31 11.08 -22.56
CA GLU A 366 -1.60 12.49 -22.27
C GLU A 366 -3.09 12.76 -22.01
N PRO A 367 -3.41 13.75 -21.15
CA PRO A 367 -2.47 14.60 -20.40
C PRO A 367 -1.99 13.90 -19.11
N VAL A 368 -0.68 13.73 -18.92
CA VAL A 368 -0.07 13.27 -17.65
C VAL A 368 0.90 14.34 -17.17
N ASP A 369 0.97 14.58 -15.86
CA ASP A 369 1.92 15.54 -15.31
C ASP A 369 3.34 15.13 -15.72
N ILE A 370 4.07 16.03 -16.38
CA ILE A 370 5.44 15.79 -16.83
C ILE A 370 6.34 15.29 -15.69
N LYS A 371 6.03 15.63 -14.44
CA LYS A 371 6.75 15.13 -13.25
C LYS A 371 6.75 13.61 -13.15
N VAL A 372 5.75 12.91 -13.67
CA VAL A 372 5.72 11.43 -13.74
C VAL A 372 6.88 10.89 -14.58
N PHE A 373 7.35 11.66 -15.55
CA PHE A 373 8.48 11.30 -16.42
C PHE A 373 9.84 11.85 -15.94
N VAL A 374 9.88 12.60 -14.84
CA VAL A 374 11.07 13.34 -14.37
C VAL A 374 11.42 13.02 -12.90
N ARG A 375 10.43 12.79 -12.03
CA ARG A 375 10.61 12.41 -10.60
C ARG A 375 10.84 10.92 -10.42
#